data_AF-A0A4R5UKZ6-F1
#
_entry.id   AF-A0A4R5UKZ6-F1
#
_cell.length_a   1.000
_cell.length_b   1.000
_cell.length_c   1.000
_cell.angle_alpha   90.00
_cell.angle_beta   90.00
_cell.angle_gamma   90.00
#
_symmetry.space_group_name_H-M   'P 1'
#
loop_
_entity.id
_entity.type
_entity.pdbx_description
1 polymer ?
#
loop_
_entity_poly.entity_id
_entity_poly.type
_entity_poly.pdbx_seq_one_letter_code
_entity_poly.pdbx_strand_id
1 'polypeptide(L)' 'MGKETEKLDARNELEDVLAYHEGDAVAVVQTLLDDCKHLRRQLVLTERAMSRGMTRGWRPSFER' A
#
# COMPACT_ATOMS: atom_id res chain seq x y z
N MET A 1 -17.50 -11.52 -17.76
CA MET A 1 -18.44 -10.83 -16.86
C MET A 1 -17.88 -10.62 -15.45
N GLY A 2 -16.55 -10.65 -15.22
CA GLY A 2 -15.94 -10.43 -13.89
C GLY A 2 -15.19 -9.10 -13.74
N LYS A 3 -14.69 -8.52 -14.85
CA LYS A 3 -13.89 -7.29 -14.82
C LYS A 3 -14.71 -6.01 -14.61
N GLU A 4 -16.01 -6.04 -14.90
CA GLU A 4 -16.90 -4.91 -14.64
C GLU A 4 -17.30 -4.84 -13.16
N THR A 5 -17.58 -5.97 -12.53
CA THR A 5 -17.88 -6.07 -11.10
C THR A 5 -16.67 -5.64 -10.26
N GLU A 6 -15.47 -6.14 -10.60
CA GLU A 6 -14.23 -5.75 -9.91
C GLU A 6 -13.93 -4.24 -10.03
N LYS A 7 -14.25 -3.63 -11.18
CA LYS A 7 -14.14 -2.17 -11.36
C LYS A 7 -15.18 -1.38 -10.56
N LEU A 8 -16.39 -1.92 -10.42
CA LEU A 8 -17.45 -1.33 -9.60
C LEU A 8 -17.07 -1.39 -8.12
N ASP A 9 -16.51 -2.51 -7.67
CA ASP A 9 -16.02 -2.68 -6.30
C ASP A 9 -14.87 -1.71 -6.00
N ALA A 10 -13.90 -1.61 -6.90
CA ALA A 10 -12.79 -0.66 -6.76
C ALA A 10 -13.23 0.80 -6.77
N ARG A 11 -14.30 1.14 -7.51
CA ARG A 11 -14.86 2.50 -7.52
C ARG A 11 -15.57 2.81 -6.20
N ASN A 12 -16.37 1.87 -5.69
CA ASN A 12 -17.06 2.05 -4.41
C ASN A 12 -16.05 2.24 -3.27
N GLU A 13 -14.97 1.45 -3.26
CA GLU A 13 -13.90 1.57 -2.26
C GLU A 13 -13.18 2.93 -2.37
N LEU A 14 -12.95 3.43 -3.58
CA LEU A 14 -12.38 4.76 -3.80
C LEU A 14 -13.31 5.86 -3.26
N GLU A 15 -14.62 5.75 -3.50
CA GLU A 15 -15.63 6.71 -3.05
C GLU A 15 -15.72 6.74 -1.52
N ASP A 16 -15.65 5.58 -0.85
CA ASP A 16 -15.63 5.48 0.62
C ASP A 16 -14.39 6.16 1.22
N VAL A 17 -13.20 5.94 0.63
CA VAL A 17 -11.96 6.57 1.09
C VAL A 17 -11.98 8.08 0.82
N LEU A 18 -12.50 8.51 -0.33
CA LEU A 18 -12.68 9.94 -0.65
C LEU A 18 -13.63 10.62 0.33
N ALA A 19 -14.73 9.95 0.71
CA ALA A 19 -15.69 10.49 1.68
C ALA A 19 -15.06 10.70 3.06
N TYR A 20 -14.11 9.86 3.48
CA TYR A 20 -13.37 10.02 4.73
C TYR A 20 -12.48 11.28 4.75
N HIS A 21 -12.05 11.74 3.57
CA HIS A 21 -11.18 12.91 3.40
C HIS A 21 -11.92 14.15 2.88
N GLU A 22 -13.23 14.26 3.15
CA GLU A 22 -14.08 15.40 2.73
C GLU A 22 -14.08 15.66 1.21
N GLY A 23 -13.76 14.64 0.40
CA GLY A 23 -13.63 14.76 -1.05
C GLY A 23 -12.30 15.34 -1.54
N ASP A 24 -11.32 15.56 -0.66
CA ASP A 24 -9.97 15.99 -1.05
C ASP A 24 -9.15 14.78 -1.55
N ALA A 25 -9.19 14.57 -2.87
CA ALA A 25 -8.42 13.55 -3.55
C ALA A 25 -6.89 13.70 -3.34
N VAL A 26 -6.40 14.92 -3.12
CA VAL A 26 -4.96 15.17 -2.87
C VAL A 26 -4.61 14.69 -1.46
N ALA A 27 -5.47 14.94 -0.47
CA ALA A 27 -5.30 14.44 0.90
C ALA A 27 -5.32 12.91 0.98
N VAL A 28 -6.20 12.25 0.22
CA VAL A 28 -6.24 10.78 0.10
C VAL A 28 -4.91 10.25 -0.46
N VAL A 29 -4.48 10.78 -1.60
CA VAL A 29 -3.24 10.33 -2.26
C VAL A 29 -2.02 10.58 -1.38
N GLN A 30 -1.97 11.72 -0.68
CA GLN A 30 -0.90 12.01 0.26
C GLN A 30 -0.86 11.00 1.42
N THR A 31 -2.01 10.66 1.98
CA THR A 31 -2.13 9.65 3.05
C THR A 31 -1.65 8.29 2.58
N LEU A 32 -2.11 7.83 1.41
CA LEU A 32 -1.69 6.55 0.83
C LEU A 32 -0.18 6.51 0.53
N LEU A 33 0.39 7.62 0.06
CA LEU A 33 1.83 7.73 -0.17
C LEU A 33 2.62 7.66 1.14
N ASP A 34 2.13 8.28 2.20
CA ASP A 34 2.78 8.25 3.51
C ASP A 34 2.67 6.88 4.19
N ASP A 35 1.54 6.18 4.04
CA ASP A 35 1.38 4.79 4.44
C ASP A 35 2.32 3.86 3.68
N CYS A 36 2.44 4.03 2.36
CA CYS A 36 3.41 3.28 1.56
C CYS A 36 4.86 3.52 2.03
N LYS A 37 5.23 4.77 2.35
CA LYS A 37 6.54 5.09 2.93
C LYS A 37 6.71 4.49 4.32
N HIS A 38 5.65 4.48 5.13
CA HIS A 38 5.66 3.86 6.45
C HIS A 38 5.91 2.36 6.35
N LEU A 39 5.19 1.66 5.48
CA LEU A 39 5.35 0.23 5.24
C LEU A 39 6.75 -0.11 4.72
N ARG A 40 7.28 0.67 3.78
CA ARG A 40 8.68 0.52 3.32
C ARG A 40 9.68 0.71 4.46
N ARG A 41 9.47 1.68 5.34
CA ARG A 41 10.31 1.86 6.54
C ARG A 41 10.20 0.65 7.47
N GLN A 42 9.01 0.14 7.72
CA GLN A 42 8.81 -1.07 8.52
C GLN A 42 9.52 -2.28 7.90
N LEU A 43 9.44 -2.47 6.58
CA LEU A 43 10.13 -3.55 5.89
C LEU A 43 11.66 -3.43 6.01
N VAL A 44 12.23 -2.23 5.87
CA VAL A 44 13.67 -2.01 6.05
C VAL A 44 14.09 -2.24 7.50
N LEU A 45 13.28 -1.82 8.47
CA LEU A 45 13.55 -2.07 9.89
C LEU A 45 13.50 -3.56 10.21
N THR A 46 12.50 -4.27 9.71
CA THR A 46 12.36 -5.73 9.85
C THR A 46 13.50 -6.45 9.14
N GLU A 47 13.88 -6.06 7.92
CA GLU A 47 15.03 -6.62 7.19
C GLU A 47 16.33 -6.46 7.99
N ARG A 48 16.52 -5.30 8.64
CA ARG A 48 17.70 -5.03 9.48
C ARG A 48 17.66 -5.77 10.82
N ALA A 49 16.47 -5.97 11.39
CA ALA A 49 16.27 -6.69 12.65
C ALA A 49 16.34 -8.22 12.46
N MET A 50 15.97 -8.72 11.28
CA MET A 50 16.10 -10.13 10.92
C MET A 50 17.56 -10.45 10.57
N SER A 51 18.09 -11.52 11.16
CA SER A 51 19.44 -12.00 10.81
C SER A 51 19.46 -12.49 9.35
N ARG A 52 20.61 -12.36 8.68
CA ARG A 52 20.85 -12.88 7.31
C ARG A 52 20.45 -14.35 7.10
N GLY A 53 20.32 -15.14 8.18
CA GLY A 53 19.93 -16.55 8.15
C GLY A 53 18.41 -16.80 8.18
N MET A 54 17.59 -15.85 8.64
CA MET A 54 16.14 -16.06 8.82
C MET A 54 15.36 -15.98 7.51
N THR A 55 15.79 -15.15 6.55
CA THR A 55 15.07 -14.93 5.29
C THR A 55 15.42 -15.90 4.16
N ARG A 56 16.22 -16.95 4.41
CA ARG A 56 16.66 -17.95 3.38
C ARG A 56 17.10 -17.29 2.05
N GLY A 57 17.79 -16.16 2.12
CA GLY A 57 18.28 -15.44 0.94
C GLY A 57 17.24 -14.60 0.19
N TRP A 58 15.99 -14.53 0.67
CA TRP A 58 14.99 -13.61 0.12
C TRP A 58 15.33 -12.17 0.50
N ARG A 59 15.45 -11.32 -0.52
CA ARG A 59 15.56 -9.86 -0.39
C ARG A 59 14.33 -9.24 -1.05
N PRO A 60 13.65 -8.29 -0.41
CA PRO A 60 12.55 -7.57 -1.04
C PRO A 60 13.08 -6.85 -2.30
N SER A 61 12.69 -7.34 -3.48
CA SER A 61 12.97 -6.70 -4.75
C SER A 61 11.89 -5.66 -5.04
N PHE A 62 12.27 -4.39 -5.00
CA PHE A 62 11.38 -3.25 -5.25
C PHE A 62 11.20 -2.95 -6.74
N GLU A 63 11.22 -3.97 -7.60
CA GLU A 63 11.08 -3.77 -9.04
C GLU A 63 9.60 -3.62 -9.42
N ARG A 64 9.28 -2.35 -9.73
CA ARG A 64 8.10 -1.66 -10.28
C ARG A 64 6.83 -2.44 -10.63
#